data_AF-A0A4R1BIF0-F1
#
_entry.id   AF-A0A4R1BIF0-F1
#
_cell.length_a   1.000
_cell.length_b   1.000
_cell.length_c   1.000
_cell.angle_alpha   90.00
_cell.angle_beta   90.00
_cell.angle_gamma   90.00
#
_symmetry.space_group_name_H-M   'P 1'
#
loop_
_entity.id
_entity.type
_entity.pdbx_description
1 polymer ?
#
loop_
_entity_poly.entity_id
_entity_poly.type
_entity_poly.pdbx_seq_one_letter_code
_entity_poly.pdbx_strand_id
1 'polypeptide(L)' 'FYFKSPMTAPGLYPEHDLFIQLMKLKNTLRELRGEELITHLGLDYYE' A
#
# COMPACT_ATOMS: atom_id res chain seq x y z
N PHE A 1 -8.85 2.49 1.73
CA PHE A 1 -9.65 2.91 0.57
C PHE A 1 -11.11 2.74 0.97
N TYR A 2 -12.05 3.57 0.50
CA TYR A 2 -13.48 3.61 0.88
C TYR A 2 -13.91 4.53 2.05
N PHE A 3 -13.04 4.87 3.02
CA PHE A 3 -13.43 5.75 4.13
C PHE A 3 -12.87 7.16 3.98
N LYS A 4 -13.73 8.17 4.19
CA LYS A 4 -13.32 9.58 4.24
C LYS A 4 -12.47 9.92 5.47
N SER A 5 -12.62 9.14 6.55
CA SER A 5 -11.89 9.33 7.82
C SER A 5 -11.36 7.97 8.30
N PRO A 6 -10.17 7.55 7.84
CA PRO A 6 -9.57 6.28 8.23
C PRO A 6 -9.26 6.24 9.73
N MET A 7 -9.64 5.16 10.41
CA MET A 7 -9.24 4.92 11.79
C MET A 7 -7.82 4.36 11.84
N THR A 8 -6.98 4.93 12.70
CA THR A 8 -5.60 4.47 12.95
C THR A 8 -5.38 4.18 14.43
N ALA A 9 -4.36 3.39 14.74
CA ALA A 9 -3.93 3.18 16.12
C ALA A 9 -3.46 4.52 16.76
N PRO A 10 -3.53 4.68 18.09
CA PRO A 10 -3.09 5.88 18.78
C PRO A 10 -1.65 6.28 18.41
N GLY A 11 -1.45 7.56 18.10
CA GLY A 11 -0.14 8.11 17.71
C GLY A 11 0.21 7.97 16.23
N LEU A 12 -0.62 7.30 15.41
CA LEU A 12 -0.39 7.18 13.97
C LEU A 12 -1.20 8.19 13.16
N TYR A 13 -0.56 8.76 12.14
CA TYR A 13 -1.23 9.64 11.18
C TYR A 13 -2.14 8.84 10.24
N PRO A 14 -3.42 9.24 10.07
CA PRO A 14 -4.31 8.65 9.08
C PRO A 14 -3.87 9.02 7.65
N GLU A 15 -3.49 8.01 6.87
CA GLU A 15 -3.19 8.17 5.45
C GLU A 15 -4.47 8.47 4.68
N HIS A 16 -4.50 9.54 3.89
CA HIS A 16 -5.67 9.96 3.09
C HIS A 16 -5.43 9.85 1.59
N ASP A 17 -4.18 9.66 1.15
CA ASP A 17 -3.86 9.45 -0.25
C ASP A 17 -4.37 8.08 -0.71
N LEU A 18 -5.29 8.12 -1.68
CA LEU A 18 -5.94 6.92 -2.21
C LEU A 18 -4.95 5.97 -2.90
N PHE A 19 -3.92 6.49 -3.56
CA PHE A 19 -2.91 5.69 -4.23
C PHE A 19 -1.97 5.02 -3.22
N ILE A 20 -1.58 5.73 -2.15
CA ILE A 20 -0.79 5.13 -1.07
C ILE A 20 -1.58 4.05 -0.34
N GLN A 21 -2.86 4.28 -0.03
CA GLN A 21 -3.72 3.26 0.57
C GLN A 21 -3.86 2.03 -0.33
N LEU A 22 -4.03 2.23 -1.64
CA LEU A 22 -4.12 1.14 -2.62
C LEU A 22 -2.81 0.37 -2.75
N MET A 23 -1.67 1.06 -2.79
CA MET A 23 -0.35 0.45 -2.82
C MET A 23 -0.12 -0.43 -1.58
N LYS A 24 -0.44 0.09 -0.38
CA LYS A 24 -0.36 -0.68 0.87
C LYS A 24 -1.19 -1.95 0.80
N LEU A 25 -2.45 -1.86 0.34
CA LEU A 25 -3.32 -3.03 0.19
C LEU A 25 -2.73 -4.07 -0.78
N LYS A 26 -2.27 -3.64 -1.97
CA LYS A 26 -1.68 -4.54 -2.96
C LYS A 26 -0.44 -5.23 -2.41
N ASN A 27 0.47 -4.49 -1.80
CA ASN A 27 1.70 -5.03 -1.23
C ASN A 27 1.44 -5.96 -0.04
N THR A 28 0.45 -5.68 0.81
CA THR A 28 0.02 -6.63 1.84
C THR A 28 -0.46 -7.95 1.22
N LEU A 29 -1.25 -7.91 0.15
CA LEU A 29 -1.72 -9.13 -0.50
C LEU A 29 -0.59 -9.93 -1.18
N ARG A 30 0.37 -9.24 -1.81
CA ARG A 30 1.55 -9.86 -2.42
C ARG A 30 2.41 -10.56 -1.38
N GLU A 31 2.68 -9.90 -0.26
CA GLU A 31 3.41 -10.48 0.87
C GLU A 31 2.72 -11.75 1.39
N LEU A 32 1.40 -11.73 1.58
CA LEU A 32 0.63 -12.90 2.02
C LEU A 32 0.67 -14.07 1.03
N ARG A 33 1.02 -13.80 -0.24
CA ARG A 33 1.17 -14.80 -1.30
C ARG A 33 2.63 -15.19 -1.54
N GLY A 34 3.58 -14.62 -0.79
CA GLY A 34 5.01 -14.82 -1.00
C GLY A 34 5.54 -14.15 -2.28
N GLU A 35 4.82 -13.16 -2.81
CA GLU A 35 5.25 -12.37 -3.97
C GLU A 35 6.02 -11.12 -3.52
N GLU A 36 6.98 -10.69 -4.34
CA GLU A 36 7.76 -9.48 -4.07
C GLU A 36 6.90 -8.21 -4.08
N LEU A 37 7.25 -7.23 -3.25
CA LEU A 37 6.50 -5.97 -3.15
C LEU A 37 6.66 -5.13 -4.43
N ILE A 38 5.58 -4.45 -4.83
CA ILE A 38 5.65 -3.45 -5.90
C ILE A 38 6.45 -2.25 -5.39
N THR A 39 7.53 -1.93 -6.09
CA THR A 39 8.32 -0.71 -5.86
C THR A 39 8.17 0.26 -7.03
N HIS A 40 8.44 1.55 -6.79
CA HIS A 40 8.36 2.58 -7.83
C HIS A 40 9.72 2.85 -8.51
N LEU A 41 10.68 1.93 -8.35
CA LEU A 41 12.02 2.07 -8.94
C LEU A 41 12.03 1.78 -10.45
N GLY A 42 10.98 1.13 -10.98
CA GLY A 42 10.83 0.85 -12.40
C GLY A 42 11.84 -0.15 -12.95
N LEU A 43 12.53 -0.91 -12.09
CA LEU A 43 13.48 -1.94 -12.48
C LEU A 43 12.76 -3.12 -13.17
N ASP A 44 11.54 -3.41 -12.71
CA ASP A 44 10.66 -4.48 -13.19
C ASP A 44 10.05 -4.20 -14.58
N TYR A 45 10.30 -3.02 -15.17
CA TYR A 45 9.75 -2.63 -16.48
C TYR A 45 10.51 -3.24 -17.67
N TYR A 46 11.71 -3.78 -17.40
CA TYR A 46 12.62 -4.33 -18.40
C TYR A 46 12.90 -5.84 -18.20
N GLU A 47 12.29 -6.46 -17.20
CA GLU A 47 12.20 -7.92 -17.08
C GLU A 47 11.06 -8.46 -17.94
#